data_AF-A0A9X4C621-F1
#
_entry.id   AF-A0A9X4C621-F1
#
_cell.length_a   1.000
_cell.length_b   1.000
_cell.length_c   1.000
_cell.angle_alpha   90.00
_cell.angle_beta   90.00
_cell.angle_gamma   90.00
#
_symmetry.space_group_name_H-M   'P 1'
#
loop_
_entity.id
_entity.type
_entity.pdbx_description
1 polymer ?
#
loop_
_entity_poly.entity_id
_entity_poly.type
_entity_poly.pdbx_seq_one_letter_code
_entity_poly.pdbx_strand_id
1 'polypeptide(L)'
;MDSGKRLERTIAEWEEAVEAEVERIMASKKSVRLSPMFDAPQYAQQFIEMARASIVCRDLKIRTKAVLVDAKNKPIINPKTGAPKVGFADWHPSPACAA
;
A
#
# COMPACT_ATOMS: atom_id res chain seq x y z
N MET A 1 -24.22 3.76 5.28
CA MET A 1 -23.40 4.85 5.84
C MET A 1 -23.85 4.98 7.27
N ASP A 2 -23.09 4.40 8.20
CA ASP A 2 -23.46 4.45 9.61
C ASP A 2 -22.87 5.72 10.19
N SER A 3 -23.76 6.59 10.64
CA SER A 3 -23.48 7.90 11.22
C SER A 3 -22.56 7.72 12.41
N GLY A 4 -21.51 8.55 12.53
CA GLY A 4 -20.45 8.49 13.56
C GLY A 4 -20.93 8.67 15.01
N LYS A 5 -21.85 7.83 15.48
CA LYS A 5 -22.16 7.64 16.88
C LYS A 5 -21.09 6.76 17.48
N ARG A 6 -20.51 7.21 18.59
CA ARG A 6 -19.59 6.43 19.42
C ARG A 6 -20.35 5.18 19.87
N LEU A 7 -19.93 4.01 19.37
CA LEU A 7 -20.46 2.72 19.82
C LEU A 7 -19.84 2.42 21.18
N GLU A 8 -20.68 2.33 22.20
CA GLU A 8 -20.27 1.74 23.47
C GLU A 8 -20.21 0.22 23.29
N ARG A 9 -19.06 -0.36 23.62
CA ARG A 9 -18.79 -1.80 23.56
C ARG A 9 -18.14 -2.22 24.86
N THR A 10 -18.42 -3.45 25.30
CA THR A 10 -17.59 -4.08 26.32
C THR A 10 -16.18 -4.32 25.79
N ILE A 11 -15.21 -4.58 26.68
CA ILE A 11 -13.82 -4.83 26.27
C ILE A 11 -13.75 -6.05 25.35
N ALA A 12 -14.45 -7.14 25.67
CA ALA A 12 -14.46 -8.36 24.86
C ALA A 12 -15.02 -8.14 23.44
N GLU A 13 -16.15 -7.44 23.32
CA GLU A 13 -16.74 -7.10 22.01
C GLU A 13 -15.85 -6.14 21.20
N TRP A 14 -15.09 -5.28 21.88
CA TRP A 14 -14.12 -4.42 21.23
C TRP A 14 -12.94 -5.22 20.69
N GLU A 15 -12.37 -6.13 21.49
CA GLU A 15 -11.26 -6.99 21.08
C GLU A 15 -11.63 -7.87 19.87
N GLU A 16 -12.80 -8.51 19.91
CA GLU A 16 -13.30 -9.32 18.79
C GLU A 16 -13.46 -8.50 17.50
N ALA A 17 -14.03 -7.30 17.61
CA ALA A 17 -14.20 -6.44 16.45
C ALA A 17 -12.87 -5.87 15.93
N VAL A 18 -11.90 -5.64 16.79
CA VAL A 18 -10.53 -5.26 16.39
C VAL A 18 -9.89 -6.40 15.62
N GLU A 19 -9.98 -7.63 16.10
CA GLU A 19 -9.41 -8.79 15.42
C GLU A 19 -10.03 -8.99 14.03
N ALA A 20 -11.36 -8.90 13.93
CA ALA A 20 -12.07 -8.98 12.66
C ALA A 20 -11.66 -7.86 11.68
N GLU A 21 -11.46 -6.64 12.18
CA GLU A 21 -11.01 -5.51 11.36
C GLU A 21 -9.55 -5.66 10.94
N VAL A 22 -8.68 -6.17 11.81
CA VAL A 22 -7.29 -6.50 11.48
C VAL A 22 -7.26 -7.56 10.39
N GLU A 23 -8.02 -8.64 10.51
CA GLU A 23 -8.11 -9.66 9.48
C GLU A 23 -8.61 -9.08 8.15
N ARG A 24 -9.64 -8.24 8.18
CA ARG A 24 -10.18 -7.56 6.99
C ARG A 24 -9.15 -6.64 6.33
N ILE A 25 -8.40 -5.88 7.11
CA ILE A 25 -7.34 -4.98 6.61
C ILE A 25 -6.20 -5.82 6.02
N MET A 26 -5.76 -6.87 6.72
CA MET A 26 -4.65 -7.72 6.30
C MET A 26 -4.98 -8.54 5.05
N ALA A 27 -6.24 -9.00 4.90
CA ALA A 27 -6.73 -9.65 3.69
C ALA A 27 -6.88 -8.65 2.52
N SER A 28 -6.98 -7.35 2.81
CA SER A 28 -7.10 -6.32 1.80
C SER A 28 -5.79 -6.12 1.04
N LYS A 29 -5.84 -6.26 -0.29
CA LYS A 29 -4.71 -5.87 -1.18
C LYS A 29 -4.61 -4.36 -1.39
N LYS A 30 -5.34 -3.57 -0.59
CA LYS A 30 -5.43 -2.11 -0.73
C LYS A 30 -4.10 -1.49 -0.30
N SER A 31 -3.40 -0.91 -1.27
CA SER A 31 -2.22 -0.07 -0.99
C SER A 31 -2.68 1.29 -0.45
N VAL A 32 -2.18 1.69 0.71
CA VAL A 32 -2.44 3.00 1.32
C VAL A 32 -1.15 3.81 1.30
N ARG A 33 -1.23 5.08 0.89
CA ARG A 33 -0.10 6.00 0.96
C ARG A 33 0.14 6.41 2.41
N LEU A 34 1.34 6.16 2.93
CA LEU A 34 1.70 6.48 4.32
C LEU A 34 1.75 7.98 4.59
N SER A 35 2.37 8.77 3.70
CA SER A 35 2.46 10.23 3.83
C SER A 35 2.76 10.90 2.50
N PRO A 36 2.19 12.08 2.19
CA PRO A 36 2.61 12.90 1.05
C PRO A 36 4.07 13.39 1.15
N MET A 37 4.62 13.53 2.36
CA MET A 37 5.99 14.01 2.57
C MET A 37 7.05 12.95 2.18
N PHE A 38 6.67 11.67 2.15
CA PHE A 38 7.55 10.55 1.82
C PHE A 38 7.28 9.98 0.42
N ASP A 39 6.81 10.81 -0.51
CA ASP A 39 6.49 10.40 -1.89
C ASP A 39 7.76 10.21 -2.75
N ALA A 40 8.91 10.71 -2.30
CA ALA A 40 10.19 10.48 -2.95
C ALA A 40 10.81 9.14 -2.48
N PRO A 41 11.37 8.33 -3.41
CA PRO A 41 11.82 6.98 -3.11
C PRO A 41 12.92 6.92 -2.04
N GLN A 42 13.83 7.91 -2.00
CA GLN A 42 14.90 7.99 -1.00
C GLN A 42 14.35 8.14 0.42
N TYR A 43 13.31 8.96 0.62
CA TYR A 43 12.72 9.14 1.95
C TYR A 43 11.87 7.93 2.35
N ALA A 44 11.17 7.32 1.39
CA ALA A 44 10.45 6.07 1.62
C ALA A 44 11.41 4.95 2.05
N GLN A 45 12.57 4.85 1.41
CA GLN A 45 13.61 3.88 1.75
C GLN A 45 14.14 4.09 3.17
N GLN A 46 14.51 5.33 3.52
CA GLN A 46 14.98 5.69 4.87
C GLN A 46 13.94 5.35 5.95
N PHE A 47 12.66 5.63 5.68
CA PHE A 47 11.58 5.28 6.60
C PHE A 47 11.47 3.76 6.79
N ILE A 48 11.53 2.99 5.69
CA ILE A 48 11.46 1.52 5.76
C ILE A 48 12.61 0.95 6.58
N GLU A 49 13.82 1.47 6.42
CA GLU A 49 15.00 1.07 7.21
C GLU A 49 14.80 1.34 8.70
N MET A 50 14.35 2.56 9.04
CA MET A 50 14.07 2.95 10.43
C MET A 50 12.94 2.12 11.05
N ALA A 51 11.87 1.88 10.30
CA ALA A 51 10.74 1.09 10.73
C ALA A 51 11.13 -0.37 10.99
N ARG A 52 11.93 -0.98 10.10
CA ARG A 52 12.46 -2.34 10.30
C ARG A 52 13.33 -2.46 11.55
N ALA A 53 14.04 -1.40 11.93
CA ALA A 53 14.86 -1.37 13.13
C ALA A 53 14.03 -1.14 14.42
N SER A 54 12.95 -0.36 14.32
CA SER A 54 12.22 0.12 15.51
C SER A 54 10.95 -0.67 15.82
N ILE A 55 10.31 -1.28 14.83
CA ILE A 55 8.99 -1.92 14.95
C ILE A 55 8.91 -3.24 14.17
N VAL A 56 7.94 -4.08 14.53
CA VAL A 56 7.66 -5.32 13.78
C VAL A 56 6.90 -4.97 12.51
N CYS A 57 7.54 -5.20 11.35
CA CYS A 57 6.98 -4.94 10.03
C CYS A 57 7.23 -6.14 9.11
N ARG A 58 6.18 -6.64 8.46
CA ARG A 58 6.28 -7.80 7.54
C ARG A 58 6.68 -7.37 6.14
N ASP A 59 5.86 -6.55 5.48
CA ASP A 59 5.92 -6.31 4.03
C ASP A 59 5.97 -4.82 3.65
N LEU A 60 6.95 -4.10 4.15
CA LEU A 60 7.22 -2.73 3.69
C LEU A 60 7.90 -2.75 2.32
N LYS A 61 7.23 -2.20 1.30
CA LYS A 61 7.71 -2.07 -0.08
C LYS A 61 7.40 -0.68 -0.62
N ILE A 62 8.31 -0.15 -1.45
CA ILE A 62 8.07 1.08 -2.21
C ILE A 62 7.29 0.72 -3.48
N ARG A 63 6.21 1.47 -3.75
CA ARG A 63 5.41 1.32 -4.96
C ARG A 63 5.27 2.66 -5.67
N THR A 64 5.32 2.63 -6.99
CA THR A 64 5.16 3.82 -7.84
C THR A 64 4.00 3.63 -8.83
N LYS A 65 3.45 4.74 -9.32
CA LYS A 65 2.50 4.70 -10.43
C LYS A 65 3.23 4.30 -11.71
N ALA A 66 2.90 3.13 -12.23
CA ALA A 66 3.48 2.59 -13.45
C ALA A 66 2.42 1.90 -14.31
N VAL A 67 2.78 1.63 -15.55
CA VAL A 67 2.00 0.74 -16.43
C VAL A 67 2.05 -0.66 -15.86
N LEU A 68 0.87 -1.23 -15.57
CA LEU A 68 0.78 -2.60 -15.10
C LEU A 68 1.11 -3.55 -16.24
N VAL A 69 2.01 -4.49 -15.97
CA VAL A 69 2.42 -5.52 -16.92
C VAL A 69 1.85 -6.88 -16.49
N ASP A 70 1.62 -7.75 -17.47
CA ASP A 70 1.26 -9.15 -17.25
C ASP A 70 2.48 -10.00 -16.85
N ALA A 71 2.28 -11.29 -16.60
CA ALA A 71 3.35 -12.23 -16.26
C ALA A 71 4.41 -12.40 -17.38
N LYS A 72 4.15 -11.92 -18.59
CA LYS A 72 5.05 -11.95 -19.76
C LYS A 72 5.66 -10.57 -20.03
N ASN A 73 5.60 -9.65 -19.06
CA ASN A 73 6.06 -8.26 -19.17
C ASN A 73 5.39 -7.43 -20.27
N LYS A 74 4.19 -7.80 -20.71
CA LYS A 74 3.41 -7.02 -21.68
C LYS A 74 2.46 -6.06 -20.96
N PRO A 75 2.32 -4.80 -21.42
CA PRO A 75 1.36 -3.86 -20.85
C PRO A 75 -0.07 -4.42 -20.85
N ILE A 76 -0.76 -4.34 -19.72
CA ILE A 76 -2.17 -4.67 -19.62
C ILE A 76 -2.96 -3.54 -20.27
N ILE A 77 -3.53 -3.77 -21.45
CA ILE A 77 -4.30 -2.76 -22.18
C ILE A 77 -5.75 -2.77 -21.68
N ASN A 78 -6.33 -1.58 -21.47
CA ASN A 78 -7.76 -1.48 -21.19
C ASN A 78 -8.57 -1.68 -22.48
N PRO A 79 -9.45 -2.70 -22.56
CA PRO A 79 -10.18 -3.01 -23.79
C PRO A 79 -11.12 -1.89 -24.24
N LYS A 80 -11.55 -0.99 -23.33
CA LYS A 80 -12.43 0.14 -23.68
C LYS A 80 -11.68 1.35 -24.24
N THR A 81 -10.47 1.62 -23.76
CA THR A 81 -9.77 2.88 -24.07
C THR A 81 -8.53 2.67 -24.93
N GLY A 82 -8.07 1.43 -25.13
CA GLY A 82 -6.84 1.13 -25.86
C GLY A 82 -5.55 1.60 -25.16
N ALA A 83 -5.67 2.29 -24.03
CA ALA A 83 -4.55 2.79 -23.25
C ALA A 83 -4.00 1.71 -22.30
N PRO A 84 -2.69 1.72 -22.02
CA PRO A 84 -2.12 0.88 -20.96
C PRO A 84 -2.73 1.21 -19.60
N LYS A 85 -3.04 0.18 -18.83
CA LYS A 85 -3.60 0.30 -17.49
C LYS A 85 -2.52 0.79 -16.53
N VAL A 86 -2.68 2.00 -16.00
CA VAL A 86 -1.80 2.55 -14.98
C VAL A 86 -2.29 2.13 -13.60
N GLY A 87 -1.37 1.68 -12.75
CA GLY A 87 -1.63 1.29 -11.36
C GLY A 87 -0.38 1.41 -10.51
N PHE A 88 -0.40 0.85 -9.30
CA PHE A 88 0.80 0.79 -8.46
C PHE A 88 1.58 -0.50 -8.74
N ALA A 89 2.85 -0.36 -9.11
CA ALA A 89 3.79 -1.46 -9.27
C ALA A 89 4.97 -1.28 -8.30
N ASP A 90 5.68 -2.38 -8.02
CA ASP A 90 6.85 -2.36 -7.15
C ASP A 90 7.94 -1.47 -7.78
N TRP A 91 8.46 -0.53 -6.99
CA TRP A 91 9.48 0.42 -7.45
C TRP A 91 10.83 -0.27 -7.51
N HIS A 92 11.57 -0.03 -8.59
CA HIS A 92 12.93 -0.51 -8.78
C HIS A 92 13.84 0.70 -8.99
N PRO A 93 14.99 0.78 -8.32
CA PRO A 93 15.94 1.86 -8.52
C PRO A 93 16.43 1.85 -9.97
N SER A 94 16.09 2.90 -10.73
CA SER A 94 16.64 3.10 -12.07
C SER A 94 17.99 3.81 -11.96
N PRO A 95 19.06 3.32 -12.61
CA PRO A 95 20.35 4.01 -12.62
C PRO A 95 20.30 5.38 -13.32
N ALA A 96 19.24 5.68 -14.06
CA ALA A 96 19.07 6.97 -14.74
C ALA A 96 18.56 8.11 -13.84
N CYS A 97 18.13 7.82 -12.61
CA CYS A 97 17.53 8.81 -11.70
C CYS A 97 18.30 8.93 -10.37
N ALA A 98 19.60 8.63 -10.38
CA ALA A 98 20.52 9.02 -9.32
C ALA A 98 21.23 10.31 -9.76
N ALA A 99 20.59 11.45 -9.50
CA ALA A 99 21.18 12.77 -9.61
C ALA A 99 20.80 13.58 -8.38
#